data_AF-A0A537JR11-F1
#
_entry.id   AF-A0A537JR11-F1
#
_cell.length_a   1.000
_cell.length_b   1.000
_cell.length_c   1.000
_cell.angle_alpha   90.00
_cell.angle_beta   90.00
_cell.angle_gamma   90.00
#
_symmetry.space_group_name_H-M   'P 1'
#
loop_
_entity.id
_entity.type
_entity.pdbx_description
1 polymer ?
#
loop_
_entity_poly.entity_id
_entity_poly.type
_entity_poly.pdbx_seq_one_letter_code
_entity_poly.pdbx_strand_id
1 'polypeptide(L)'
;MSDLDVHIKRIQEKLERLLKQYNDLQKENNLLKKEIERASRQAAVNQQTIETLKQQVEVLKISSGNWDENDKEEFEKRINRYIKEIDKCIALLSE
;
A
#
# COMPACT_ATOMS: atom_id res chain seq x y z
N MET A 1 -54.07 -21.11 -17.97
CA MET A 1 -52.74 -20.54 -18.29
C MET A 1 -51.86 -21.69 -18.70
N SER A 2 -51.12 -21.56 -19.81
CA SER A 2 -50.25 -22.65 -20.28
C SER A 2 -49.15 -22.91 -19.27
N ASP A 3 -48.75 -24.16 -19.03
CA ASP A 3 -47.59 -24.49 -18.17
C ASP A 3 -46.33 -23.71 -18.61
N LEU A 4 -46.23 -23.41 -19.91
CA LEU A 4 -45.17 -22.59 -20.48
C LEU A 4 -45.13 -21.17 -19.88
N ASP A 5 -46.29 -20.54 -19.66
CA ASP A 5 -46.37 -19.19 -19.09
C ASP A 5 -45.88 -19.16 -17.64
N VAL A 6 -46.15 -20.23 -16.88
CA VAL A 6 -45.70 -20.38 -15.48
C VAL A 6 -44.18 -20.56 -15.42
N HIS A 7 -43.63 -21.36 -16.32
CA HIS A 7 -42.18 -21.55 -16.42
C HIS A 7 -41.45 -20.27 -16.83
N ILE A 8 -41.99 -19.52 -17.80
CA ILE A 8 -41.43 -18.23 -18.23
C ILE A 8 -41.42 -17.21 -17.09
N LYS A 9 -42.52 -17.09 -16.34
CA LYS A 9 -42.58 -16.19 -15.17
C LYS A 9 -41.54 -16.54 -14.11
N ARG A 10 -41.38 -17.83 -13.78
CA ARG A 10 -40.35 -18.28 -12.81
C ARG A 10 -38.93 -17.96 -13.26
N ILE A 11 -38.66 -18.01 -14.57
CA ILE A 11 -37.35 -17.66 -15.12
C ILE A 11 -37.13 -16.14 -15.02
N GLN A 12 -38.14 -15.32 -15.35
CA GLN A 12 -38.07 -13.87 -15.17
C GLN A 12 -37.81 -13.47 -13.71
N GLU A 13 -38.54 -14.04 -12.75
CA GLU A 13 -38.33 -13.76 -11.32
C GLU A 13 -36.91 -14.10 -10.86
N LYS A 14 -36.37 -15.24 -11.32
CA LYS A 14 -34.98 -15.63 -11.01
C LYS A 14 -33.96 -14.69 -11.65
N LEU A 15 -34.21 -14.26 -12.89
CA LEU A 15 -33.34 -13.33 -13.60
C LEU A 15 -33.33 -11.96 -12.92
N GLU A 16 -34.49 -11.42 -12.55
CA GLU A 16 -34.61 -10.16 -11.82
C GLU A 16 -33.88 -10.21 -10.48
N ARG A 17 -34.04 -11.31 -9.73
CA ARG A 17 -33.31 -11.52 -8.48
C ARG A 17 -31.80 -11.57 -8.70
N LEU A 18 -31.34 -12.28 -9.72
CA LEU A 18 -29.92 -12.38 -10.06
C LEU A 18 -29.35 -11.01 -10.46
N LEU A 19 -30.06 -10.25 -11.28
CA LEU A 19 -29.65 -8.90 -11.70
C LEU A 19 -29.56 -7.95 -10.51
N LYS A 20 -30.51 -8.03 -9.57
CA LYS A 20 -30.46 -7.24 -8.34
C LYS A 20 -29.22 -7.57 -7.51
N GLN A 21 -28.98 -8.86 -7.26
CA GLN A 21 -27.81 -9.33 -6.52
C GLN A 21 -26.49 -8.92 -7.21
N TYR A 22 -26.43 -9.03 -8.53
CA TYR A 22 -25.28 -8.60 -9.31
C TYR A 22 -25.01 -7.10 -9.16
N ASN A 23 -26.05 -6.27 -9.28
CA ASN A 23 -25.91 -4.82 -9.12
C ASN A 23 -25.47 -4.43 -7.71
N ASP A 24 -25.98 -5.11 -6.68
CA ASP A 24 -25.59 -4.85 -5.29
C ASP A 24 -24.12 -5.24 -5.06
N LEU A 25 -23.69 -6.41 -5.53
CA LEU A 25 -22.29 -6.85 -5.50
C LEU A 25 -21.37 -5.91 -6.27
N GLN A 26 -21.80 -5.42 -7.43
CA GLN A 26 -21.01 -4.50 -8.24
C GLN A 26 -20.81 -3.14 -7.52
N LYS A 27 -21.85 -2.64 -6.84
CA LYS A 27 -21.74 -1.44 -6.01
C LYS A 27 -20.78 -1.65 -4.84
N GLU A 28 -20.91 -2.76 -4.13
CA GLU A 28 -20.03 -3.10 -3.01
C GLU A 28 -18.58 -3.23 -3.46
N ASN A 29 -18.33 -3.92 -4.58
CA ASN A 29 -16.99 -4.05 -5.15
C ASN A 29 -16.37 -2.69 -5.49
N ASN A 30 -17.15 -1.77 -6.05
CA ASN A 30 -16.69 -0.43 -6.37
C ASN A 30 -16.40 0.40 -5.11
N LEU A 31 -17.18 0.24 -4.04
CA LEU A 31 -16.91 0.89 -2.75
C LEU A 31 -15.62 0.36 -2.12
N LEU A 32 -15.48 -0.97 -2.04
CA LEU A 32 -14.29 -1.61 -1.49
C LEU A 32 -13.01 -1.22 -2.23
N LYS A 33 -13.06 -1.14 -3.57
CA LYS A 33 -11.93 -0.67 -4.38
C LYS A 33 -11.51 0.77 -4.02
N LYS A 34 -12.48 1.67 -3.81
CA LYS A 34 -12.20 3.05 -3.39
C LYS A 34 -11.62 3.12 -1.99
N GLU A 35 -12.11 2.29 -1.07
CA GLU A 35 -11.57 2.21 0.29
C GLU A 35 -10.13 1.69 0.31
N ILE A 36 -9.85 0.64 -0.47
CA ILE A 36 -8.48 0.11 -0.63
C ILE A 36 -7.55 1.19 -1.17
N GLU A 37 -7.96 1.92 -2.22
CA GLU A 37 -7.14 2.98 -2.80
C GLU A 37 -6.88 4.12 -1.79
N ARG A 38 -7.89 4.50 -1.00
CA ARG A 38 -7.75 5.48 0.08
C ARG A 38 -6.81 4.99 1.18
N ALA A 39 -6.99 3.76 1.65
CA ALA A 39 -6.15 3.16 2.68
C ALA A 39 -4.70 3.03 2.22
N SER A 40 -4.47 2.62 0.97
CA SER A 40 -3.13 2.53 0.37
C SER A 40 -2.45 3.89 0.28
N ARG A 41 -3.18 4.94 -0.12
CA ARG A 41 -2.64 6.32 -0.11
C ARG A 41 -2.26 6.76 1.30
N GLN A 42 -3.13 6.53 2.29
CA GLN A 42 -2.84 6.89 3.68
C GLN A 42 -1.63 6.11 4.23
N ALA A 43 -1.52 4.83 3.90
CA ALA A 43 -0.38 4.01 4.29
C ALA A 43 0.93 4.55 3.70
N ALA A 44 0.93 4.96 2.43
CA ALA A 44 2.11 5.57 1.80
C ALA A 44 2.51 6.89 2.48
N VAL A 45 1.55 7.76 2.80
CA VAL A 45 1.82 9.02 3.52
C VAL A 45 2.36 8.76 4.93
N ASN A 46 1.76 7.80 5.64
CA ASN A 46 2.22 7.42 6.98
C ASN A 46 3.64 6.85 6.93
N GLN A 47 3.95 6.02 5.93
CA GLN A 47 5.28 5.45 5.74
C GLN A 47 6.31 6.54 5.48
N GLN A 48 6.02 7.51 4.61
CA GLN A 48 6.90 8.66 4.36
C GLN A 48 7.11 9.50 5.63
N THR A 49 6.05 9.69 6.42
CA THR A 49 6.12 10.41 7.70
C THR A 49 7.00 9.65 8.69
N ILE A 50 6.86 8.33 8.78
CA ILE A 50 7.70 7.47 9.64
C ILE A 50 9.17 7.56 9.21
N GLU A 51 9.46 7.52 7.92
CA GLU A 51 10.83 7.66 7.41
C GLU A 51 11.43 9.02 7.76
N THR A 52 10.64 10.08 7.58
CA THR A 52 11.06 11.44 7.94
C THR A 52 11.32 11.56 9.45
N LEU A 53 10.43 11.01 10.29
CA LEU A 53 10.60 11.01 11.74
C LEU A 53 11.81 10.17 12.17
N LYS A 54 12.05 9.01 11.54
CA LYS A 54 13.24 8.19 11.79
C LYS A 54 14.52 8.97 11.46
N GLN A 55 14.55 9.68 10.34
CA GLN A 55 15.68 10.55 9.99
C GLN A 55 15.87 11.67 11.02
N GLN A 56 14.79 12.32 11.46
CA GLN A 56 14.87 13.36 12.50
C GLN A 56 15.39 12.79 13.83
N VAL A 57 14.93 11.62 14.25
CA VAL A 57 15.42 10.94 15.46
C VAL A 57 16.89 10.58 15.33
N GLU A 58 17.32 10.11 14.17
CA GLU A 58 18.72 9.79 13.89
C GLU A 58 19.61 11.05 13.95
N VAL A 59 19.19 12.15 13.32
CA VAL A 59 19.87 13.46 13.41
C VAL A 59 19.93 13.94 14.86
N LEU A 60 18.85 13.80 15.62
CA LEU A 60 18.81 14.19 17.03
C LEU A 60 19.77 13.34 17.87
N LYS A 61 19.77 12.02 17.70
CA LYS A 61 20.74 11.12 18.34
C LYS A 61 22.18 11.54 18.06
N ILE A 62 22.50 11.78 16.78
CA ILE A 62 23.82 12.27 16.34
C ILE A 62 24.20 13.58 17.05
N SER A 63 23.27 14.55 17.06
CA SER A 63 23.50 15.89 17.64
C SER A 63 23.57 15.91 19.17
N SER A 64 22.91 14.96 19.83
CA SER A 64 22.86 14.86 21.30
C SER A 64 24.16 14.31 21.91
N GLY A 65 25.10 13.84 21.08
CA GLY A 65 26.42 13.38 21.52
C GLY A 65 26.42 12.10 22.36
N ASN A 66 25.25 11.50 22.61
CA ASN A 66 25.08 10.33 23.45
C ASN A 66 25.13 9.05 22.60
N TRP A 67 26.28 8.84 21.96
CA TRP A 67 26.52 7.66 21.13
C TRP A 67 26.93 6.50 22.02
N ASP A 68 26.06 5.49 22.13
CA ASP A 68 26.48 4.19 22.67
C ASP A 68 27.37 3.47 21.62
N GLU A 69 28.21 2.53 22.06
CA GLU A 69 29.17 1.82 21.19
C GLU A 69 28.45 1.10 20.03
N ASN A 70 27.22 0.61 20.29
CA ASN A 70 26.33 0.01 19.30
C ASN A 70 25.83 1.01 18.24
N ASP A 71 25.48 2.24 18.63
CA ASP A 71 24.98 3.26 17.69
C ASP A 71 26.11 3.70 16.73
N LYS A 72 27.37 3.73 17.19
CA LYS A 72 28.55 3.98 16.32
C LYS A 72 28.74 2.88 15.28
N GLU A 73 28.67 1.62 15.70
CA GLU A 73 28.88 0.48 14.82
C GLU A 73 27.78 0.37 13.75
N GLU A 74 26.53 0.67 14.11
CA GLU A 74 25.40 0.73 13.17
C GLU A 74 25.56 1.88 12.17
N PHE A 75 26.05 3.03 12.62
CA PHE A 75 26.29 4.18 11.77
C PHE A 75 27.44 3.95 10.78
N GLU A 76 28.53 3.31 11.19
CA GLU A 76 29.60 2.89 10.28
C GLU A 76 29.10 1.90 9.22
N LYS A 77 28.24 0.94 9.58
CA LYS A 77 27.63 0.01 8.62
C LYS A 77 26.74 0.76 7.62
N ARG A 78 26.00 1.77 8.08
CA ARG A 78 25.17 2.63 7.22
C ARG A 78 25.99 3.50 6.28
N ILE A 79 27.06 4.14 6.75
CA ILE A 79 27.99 4.90 5.90
C ILE A 79 28.59 3.99 4.82
N ASN A 80 29.05 2.79 5.19
CA ASN A 80 29.57 1.83 4.21
C ASN A 80 28.53 1.40 3.18
N ARG A 81 27.25 1.30 3.56
CA ARG A 81 26.16 1.01 2.61
C ARG A 81 25.92 2.18 1.67
N TYR A 82 25.88 3.41 2.18
CA TYR A 82 25.74 4.61 1.35
C TYR A 82 26.92 4.81 0.40
N ILE A 83 28.16 4.55 0.84
CA ILE A 83 29.35 4.57 -0.02
C ILE A 83 29.19 3.54 -1.15
N LYS A 84 28.76 2.31 -0.84
CA LYS A 84 28.51 1.29 -1.88
C LYS A 84 27.41 1.69 -2.86
N GLU A 85 26.35 2.37 -2.42
CA GLU A 85 25.31 2.86 -3.32
C GLU A 85 25.78 4.02 -4.19
N ILE A 86 26.62 4.90 -3.64
CA ILE A 86 27.29 5.98 -4.39
C ILE A 86 28.23 5.39 -5.44
N ASP A 87 29.09 4.44 -5.08
CA ASP A 87 29.99 3.75 -6.01
C ASP A 87 29.20 3.05 -7.12
N LYS A 88 28.05 2.44 -6.80
CA LYS A 88 27.15 1.83 -7.79
C LYS A 88 26.55 2.86 -8.75
N CYS A 89 26.13 4.02 -8.24
CA CYS A 89 25.62 5.12 -9.06
C CYS A 89 26.73 5.73 -9.94
N ILE A 90 27.95 5.87 -9.41
CA ILE A 90 29.11 6.36 -10.17
C ILE A 90 29.45 5.38 -11.29
N ALA A 91 29.46 4.06 -11.01
CA ALA A 91 29.69 3.04 -12.03
C ALA A 91 28.63 3.07 -13.14
N LEU A 92 27.35 3.22 -12.78
CA LEU A 92 26.23 3.38 -13.72
C LEU A 92 26.27 4.68 -14.56
N LEU A 93 26.96 5.71 -14.07
CA LEU A 93 27.18 6.98 -14.79
C LEU A 93 28.48 6.98 -15.60
N SER A 94 29.33 5.96 -15.40
CA SER A 94 30.62 5.82 -16.08
C SER A 94 30.59 4.81 -17.24
N GLU A 95 29.43 4.18 -17.47
CA GLU A 95 29.01 3.55 -18.74
C GLU A 95 28.14 4.53 -19.55
#